data_AF-A0AAP2GJL6-F1
#
_entry.id   AF-A0AAP2GJL6-F1
#
_cell.length_a   1.000
_cell.length_b   1.000
_cell.length_c   1.000
_cell.angle_alpha   90.00
_cell.angle_beta   90.00
_cell.angle_gamma   90.00
#
_symmetry.space_group_name_H-M   'P 1'
#
loop_
_entity.id
_entity.type
_entity.pdbx_description
1 polymer ?
#
loop_
_entity_poly.entity_id
_entity_poly.type
_entity_poly.pdbx_seq_one_letter_code
_entity_poly.pdbx_strand_id
1 'polypeptide(L)' 'MGIFGFLILIGIGAYLYRTYFYTPGYETKDERYNAERNKRQQELDALLDKISRRGMDSLSEYERRRLNELSGKS' A
#
# COMPACT_ATOMS: atom_id res chain seq x y z
N MET A 1 -35.80 -17.83 34.85
CA MET A 1 -35.22 -16.62 34.20
C MET A 1 -33.73 -16.48 34.56
N GLY A 2 -32.87 -17.45 34.23
CA GLY A 2 -31.47 -17.44 34.71
C GLY A 2 -30.42 -17.69 33.63
N ILE A 3 -30.69 -18.62 32.70
CA ILE A 3 -29.69 -19.03 31.69
C ILE A 3 -30.15 -18.65 30.28
N PHE A 4 -31.44 -18.82 29.96
CA PHE A 4 -31.98 -18.47 28.64
C PHE A 4 -31.85 -16.99 28.30
N GLY A 5 -32.06 -16.08 29.25
CA GLY A 5 -31.85 -14.65 29.03
C GLY A 5 -30.39 -14.29 28.78
N PHE A 6 -29.47 -14.98 29.45
CA PHE A 6 -28.02 -14.79 29.27
C PHE A 6 -27.55 -15.31 27.91
N LEU A 7 -28.09 -16.44 27.44
CA LEU A 7 -27.80 -16.97 26.10
C LEU A 7 -28.29 -16.04 24.99
N ILE A 8 -29.45 -15.39 25.18
CA ILE A 8 -29.97 -14.40 24.23
C ILE A 8 -29.05 -13.17 24.17
N LEU A 9 -28.58 -12.67 25.32
CA LEU A 9 -27.64 -11.54 25.37
C LEU A 9 -26.29 -11.87 24.71
N ILE A 10 -25.76 -13.08 24.93
CA ILE A 10 -24.55 -13.55 24.25
C ILE A 10 -24.78 -13.65 22.73
N GLY A 11 -25.91 -14.20 22.30
CA GLY A 11 -26.25 -14.32 20.89
C GLY A 11 -26.33 -12.96 20.18
N ILE A 12 -26.98 -11.98 20.81
CA ILE A 12 -27.07 -10.61 20.29
C ILE A 12 -25.70 -9.94 20.29
N GLY A 13 -24.93 -10.08 21.37
CA GLY A 13 -23.58 -9.54 21.48
C GLY A 13 -22.64 -10.10 20.40
N ALA A 14 -22.67 -11.41 20.16
CA ALA A 14 -21.89 -12.06 19.11
C ALA A 14 -22.34 -11.64 17.70
N TYR A 15 -23.64 -11.48 17.48
CA TYR A 15 -24.19 -11.01 16.19
C TYR A 15 -23.76 -9.57 15.88
N LEU A 16 -23.82 -8.68 16.88
CA LEU A 16 -23.37 -7.28 16.74
C LEU A 16 -21.86 -7.19 16.62
N TYR A 17 -21.10 -7.99 17.38
CA TYR A 17 -19.64 -8.06 17.25
C TYR A 17 -19.26 -8.51 15.84
N ARG A 18 -19.85 -9.59 15.34
CA ARG A 18 -19.60 -10.07 13.98
C ARG A 18 -19.93 -9.01 12.94
N THR A 19 -21.04 -8.29 13.08
CA THR A 19 -21.44 -7.22 12.14
C THR A 19 -20.50 -6.02 12.21
N TYR A 20 -20.10 -5.58 13.39
CA TYR A 20 -19.24 -4.42 13.58
C TYR A 20 -17.79 -4.70 13.15
N PHE A 21 -17.29 -5.90 13.40
CA PHE A 21 -15.96 -6.35 13.00
C PHE A 21 -15.93 -7.02 11.63
N TYR A 22 -17.04 -7.04 10.87
CA TYR A 22 -17.02 -7.42 9.46
C TYR A 22 -16.53 -6.24 8.64
N THR A 23 -15.22 -6.02 8.63
CA THR A 23 -14.59 -5.18 7.62
C THR A 23 -14.38 -6.08 6.41
N PRO A 24 -15.23 -6.03 5.36
CA PRO A 24 -14.82 -6.59 4.08
C PRO A 24 -13.50 -5.93 3.72
N GLY A 25 -12.46 -6.73 3.56
CA GLY A 25 -11.17 -6.28 3.03
C GLY A 25 -11.39 -5.79 1.61
N TYR A 26 -11.88 -4.56 1.48
CA TYR A 26 -11.68 -3.80 0.27
C TYR A 26 -10.19 -3.51 0.28
N GLU A 27 -9.42 -4.24 -0.53
CA GLU A 27 -8.21 -3.66 -1.13
C GLU A 27 -8.69 -2.40 -1.84
N THR A 28 -8.77 -1.32 -1.07
CA THR A 28 -9.22 -0.02 -1.53
C THR A 28 -8.29 0.35 -2.66
N LYS A 29 -8.83 0.79 -3.81
CA LYS A 29 -8.05 1.24 -4.97
C LYS A 29 -6.86 2.16 -4.59
N ASP A 30 -6.96 2.81 -3.44
CA ASP A 30 -5.93 3.59 -2.77
C ASP A 30 -4.65 2.81 -2.42
N GLU A 31 -4.73 1.55 -1.99
CA GLU A 31 -3.55 0.72 -1.71
C GLU A 31 -2.78 0.42 -2.99
N ARG A 32 -3.50 0.12 -4.09
CA ARG A 32 -2.87 -0.11 -5.41
C ARG A 32 -2.23 1.16 -5.96
N TYR A 33 -2.89 2.31 -5.81
CA TYR A 33 -2.35 3.59 -6.26
C TYR A 33 -1.12 3.99 -5.43
N ASN A 34 -1.16 3.79 -4.11
CA ASN A 34 -0.03 4.03 -3.23
C ASN A 34 1.15 3.09 -3.51
N ALA A 35 0.88 1.82 -3.81
CA ALA A 35 1.91 0.85 -4.17
C ALA A 35 2.63 1.25 -5.48
N GLU A 36 1.90 1.70 -6.49
CA GLU A 36 2.48 2.12 -7.77
C GLU A 36 3.29 3.42 -7.64
N ARG A 37 2.81 4.38 -6.83
CA ARG A 37 3.54 5.60 -6.49
C ARG A 37 4.83 5.28 -5.73
N ASN A 38 4.75 4.42 -4.71
CA ASN A 38 5.92 4.00 -3.93
C ASN A 38 6.94 3.27 -4.81
N LYS A 39 6.50 2.41 -5.71
CA LYS A 39 7.39 1.71 -6.63
C LYS A 39 8.16 2.67 -7.54
N ARG A 40 7.46 3.68 -8.10
CA ARG A 40 8.09 4.75 -8.91
C ARG A 40 9.10 5.56 -8.10
N GLN A 41 8.76 5.91 -6.87
CA GLN A 41 9.65 6.66 -5.98
C GLN A 41 10.91 5.85 -5.62
N GLN A 42 10.75 4.57 -5.28
CA GLN A 42 11.87 3.67 -5.00
C GLN A 42 12.78 3.48 -6.20
N GLU A 43 12.20 3.36 -7.41
CA GLU A 43 12.96 3.26 -8.65
C GLU A 43 13.77 4.55 -8.90
N LEU A 44 13.17 5.72 -8.70
CA LEU A 44 13.86 7.00 -8.82
C LEU A 44 15.00 7.12 -7.79
N ASP A 45 14.75 6.80 -6.52
CA ASP A 45 15.75 6.88 -5.45
C ASP A 45 16.93 5.93 -5.72
N ALA A 46 16.67 4.72 -6.23
CA ALA A 46 17.74 3.78 -6.59
C ALA A 46 18.62 4.30 -7.73
N LEU A 47 18.01 4.96 -8.74
CA LEU A 47 18.74 5.59 -9.83
C LEU A 47 19.58 6.77 -9.32
N LEU A 48 19.00 7.61 -8.45
CA LEU A 48 19.70 8.73 -7.83
C LEU A 48 20.87 8.29 -6.93
N ASP A 49 20.70 7.23 -6.13
CA ASP A 49 21.77 6.68 -5.29
C ASP A 49 22.90 6.10 -6.15
N LYS A 50 22.58 5.44 -7.27
CA LYS A 50 23.56 4.97 -8.24
C LYS A 50 24.37 6.13 -8.84
N ILE A 51 23.70 7.21 -9.24
CA ILE A 51 24.35 8.45 -9.71
C ILE A 51 25.21 9.07 -8.61
N SER A 52 24.70 9.16 -7.39
CA SER A 52 25.42 9.77 -6.26
C SER A 52 26.70 9.01 -5.93
N ARG A 53 26.71 7.69 -6.07
CA ARG A 53 27.88 6.85 -5.73
C ARG A 53 28.87 6.70 -6.89
N ARG A 54 28.40 6.68 -8.13
CA ARG A 54 29.21 6.29 -9.30
C ARG A 54 29.21 7.30 -10.45
N GLY A 55 28.46 8.41 -10.31
CA GLY A 55 28.30 9.43 -11.33
C GLY A 55 27.23 9.09 -12.38
N MET A 56 26.87 10.09 -13.20
CA MET A 56 25.83 9.99 -14.23
C MET A 56 26.13 8.93 -15.30
N ASP A 57 27.41 8.63 -15.53
CA ASP A 57 27.86 7.64 -16.53
C ASP A 57 27.70 6.19 -16.07
N SER A 58 27.33 5.98 -14.81
CA SER A 58 27.00 4.66 -14.28
C SER A 58 25.60 4.17 -14.64
N LEU A 59 24.75 5.06 -15.17
CA LEU A 59 23.43 4.70 -15.66
C LEU A 59 23.52 4.15 -17.09
N SER A 60 22.88 3.01 -17.31
CA SER A 60 22.63 2.48 -18.64
C SER A 60 21.66 3.37 -19.43
N GLU A 61 21.63 3.20 -20.75
CA GLU A 61 20.70 3.88 -21.65
C GLU A 61 19.23 3.69 -21.28
N TYR A 62 18.89 2.55 -20.67
CA TYR A 62 17.55 2.27 -20.16
C TYR A 62 17.28 3.07 -18.87
N GLU A 63 18.21 3.01 -17.92
CA GLU A 63 18.13 3.72 -16.64
C GLU A 63 18.08 5.25 -16.82
N ARG A 64 18.81 5.79 -17.80
CA ARG A 64 18.74 7.23 -18.16
C ARG A 64 17.36 7.63 -18.68
N ARG A 65 16.75 6.82 -19.57
CA ARG A 65 15.39 7.06 -20.06
C ARG A 65 14.39 7.00 -18.91
N ARG A 66 14.51 5.98 -18.06
CA ARG A 66 13.66 5.77 -16.90
C ARG A 66 13.75 6.90 -15.88
N LEU A 67 14.97 7.39 -15.60
CA LEU A 67 15.20 8.55 -14.76
C LEU A 67 14.51 9.79 -15.33
N ASN A 68 14.64 10.05 -16.63
CA ASN A 68 13.97 11.19 -17.29
C ASN A 68 12.44 11.08 -17.18
N GLU A 69 11.88 9.90 -17.45
CA GLU A 69 10.43 9.61 -17.32
C GLU A 69 9.93 9.81 -15.87
N LEU A 70 10.72 9.40 -14.88
CA LEU A 70 10.37 9.50 -13.46
C LEU A 70 10.62 10.88 -12.85
N SER A 71 11.60 11.64 -13.36
CA SER A 71 11.96 12.97 -12.85
C SER A 71 10.92 14.05 -13.11
N GLY A 72 9.85 13.74 -13.86
CA GLY A 72 8.73 14.65 -14.09
C GLY A 72 9.11 15.90 -14.88
N LYS A 73 10.18 15.86 -15.69
CA LYS A 73 10.60 16.97 -16.54
C LYS A 73 9.64 17.11 -17.74
N SER A 74 8.49 17.73 -17.49
CA SER A 74 7.64 18.42 -18.47
C SER A 74 7.68 19.91 -18.18
#